data_AF-A0A7W0M4T2-F1
#
_entry.id   AF-A0A7W0M4T2-F1
#
_cell.length_a   1.000
_cell.length_b   1.000
_cell.length_c   1.000
_cell.angle_alpha   90.00
_cell.angle_beta   90.00
_cell.angle_gamma   90.00
#
_symmetry.space_group_name_H-M   'P 1'
#
loop_
_entity.id
_entity.type
_entity.pdbx_description
1 polymer ?
#
loop_
_entity_poly.entity_id
_entity_poly.type
_entity_poly.pdbx_seq_one_letter_code
_entity_poly.pdbx_strand_id
1 'polypeptide(L)'
;MSADEAREQLKQVQGWELSADGTAITKSWTRKHFKDCMAFLNKVADIAEAEQHHPDMHLTGYKKVRIALMTHAIDGLSENDFILAAKIDEVA
;
A
#
# COMPACT_ATOMS: atom_id res chain seq x y z
N MET A 1 -11.67 -9.09 5.96
CA MET A 1 -12.43 -8.23 6.89
C MET A 1 -13.61 -7.59 6.17
N SER A 2 -14.58 -7.06 6.90
CA SER A 2 -15.69 -6.27 6.33
C SER A 2 -15.25 -4.85 5.94
N ALA A 3 -16.04 -4.18 5.10
CA ALA A 3 -15.77 -2.81 4.69
C ALA A 3 -15.79 -1.80 5.86
N ASP A 4 -16.62 -2.04 6.88
CA ASP A 4 -16.69 -1.16 8.05
C ASP A 4 -15.47 -1.33 8.96
N GLU A 5 -15.00 -2.55 9.16
CA GLU A 5 -13.73 -2.81 9.86
C GLU A 5 -12.54 -2.19 9.11
N ALA A 6 -12.52 -2.31 7.78
CA ALA A 6 -11.49 -1.69 6.95
C ALA A 6 -11.49 -0.16 7.09
N ARG A 7 -12.66 0.48 7.13
CA ARG A 7 -12.80 1.92 7.33
C ARG A 7 -12.32 2.37 8.72
N GLU A 8 -12.50 1.54 9.74
CA GLU A 8 -11.97 1.84 11.07
C GLU A 8 -10.44 1.80 11.07
N GLN A 9 -9.85 0.76 10.49
CA GLN A 9 -8.40 0.61 10.36
C GLN A 9 -7.77 1.73 9.51
N LEU A 10 -8.45 2.20 8.46
CA LEU A 10 -7.99 3.32 7.63
C LEU A 10 -7.71 4.61 8.41
N LYS A 11 -8.33 4.80 9.58
CA LYS A 11 -8.05 5.97 10.43
C LYS A 11 -6.60 6.00 10.93
N GLN A 12 -5.93 4.84 10.99
CA GLN A 12 -4.54 4.72 11.42
C GLN A 12 -3.54 4.95 10.27
N VAL A 13 -3.97 4.83 9.02
CA VAL A 13 -3.12 4.93 7.83
C VAL A 13 -3.64 6.02 6.90
N GLN A 14 -3.39 7.28 7.29
CA GLN A 14 -3.96 8.45 6.60
C GLN A 14 -3.54 8.52 5.12
N GLY A 15 -4.51 8.81 4.25
CA GLY A 15 -4.30 8.92 2.81
C GLY A 15 -4.31 7.60 2.05
N TRP A 16 -4.48 6.47 2.74
CA TRP A 16 -4.90 5.22 2.11
C TRP A 16 -6.40 5.23 1.85
N GLU A 17 -6.81 4.66 0.72
CA GLU A 17 -8.18 4.63 0.25
C GLU A 17 -8.64 3.18 0.05
N LEU A 18 -9.84 2.86 0.53
CA LEU A 18 -10.49 1.56 0.28
C LEU A 18 -10.96 1.49 -1.18
N SER A 19 -10.70 0.39 -1.86
CA SER A 19 -11.22 0.13 -3.20
C SER A 19 -12.75 0.05 -3.22
N ALA A 20 -13.36 0.31 -4.36
CA ALA A 20 -14.83 0.36 -4.49
C ALA A 20 -15.53 -0.97 -4.13
N ASP A 21 -14.85 -2.09 -4.37
CA ASP A 21 -15.27 -3.45 -4.01
C ASP A 21 -14.89 -3.85 -2.58
N GLY A 22 -14.12 -3.02 -1.86
CA GLY A 22 -13.73 -3.24 -0.47
C GLY A 22 -12.66 -4.32 -0.27
N THR A 23 -11.98 -4.75 -1.33
CA THR A 23 -11.03 -5.87 -1.31
C THR A 23 -9.57 -5.44 -1.15
N ALA A 24 -9.26 -4.16 -1.39
CA ALA A 24 -7.90 -3.63 -1.34
C ALA A 24 -7.85 -2.22 -0.74
N ILE A 25 -6.68 -1.82 -0.23
CA ILE A 25 -6.38 -0.44 0.08
C ILE A 25 -5.27 0.09 -0.84
N THR A 26 -5.35 1.37 -1.20
CA THR A 26 -4.39 1.95 -2.13
C THR A 26 -3.96 3.33 -1.69
N LYS A 27 -2.72 3.71 -2.02
CA LYS A 27 -2.22 5.07 -1.84
C LYS A 27 -1.31 5.45 -2.99
N SER A 28 -1.34 6.73 -3.35
CA SER A 28 -0.59 7.27 -4.48
C SER A 28 0.31 8.42 -4.06
N TRP A 29 1.52 8.46 -4.63
CA TRP A 29 2.51 9.50 -4.44
C TRP A 29 2.98 10.04 -5.79
N THR A 30 3.23 11.34 -5.86
CA THR A 30 3.93 11.96 -6.99
C THR A 30 5.29 12.46 -6.53
N ARG A 31 6.37 11.95 -7.15
CA ARG A 31 7.74 12.36 -6.84
C ARG A 31 8.27 13.38 -7.86
N LYS A 32 9.47 13.90 -7.62
CA LYS A 32 10.12 14.87 -8.52
C LYS A 32 10.86 14.17 -9.66
N HIS A 33 11.59 13.10 -9.35
CA HIS A 33 12.40 12.36 -10.31
C HIS A 33 12.09 10.86 -10.29
N PHE A 34 12.31 10.18 -11.43
CA PHE A 34 12.15 8.72 -11.53
C PHE A 34 13.04 7.97 -10.55
N LYS A 35 14.26 8.47 -10.29
CA LYS A 35 15.17 7.85 -9.31
C LYS A 35 14.60 7.89 -7.88
N ASP A 36 13.84 8.93 -7.53
CA ASP A 36 13.17 9.03 -6.23
C ASP A 36 12.04 7.99 -6.12
N CYS A 37 11.32 7.74 -7.22
CA CYS A 37 10.32 6.67 -7.28
C CYS A 37 10.96 5.30 -7.07
N MET A 38 12.06 5.00 -7.77
CA MET A 38 12.76 3.72 -7.62
C MET A 38 13.34 3.55 -6.21
N ALA A 39 13.92 4.60 -5.63
CA ALA A 39 14.42 4.55 -4.26
C ALA A 39 13.30 4.28 -3.24
N PHE A 40 12.12 4.89 -3.43
CA PHE A 40 10.95 4.60 -2.60
C PHE A 40 10.45 3.16 -2.78
N LEU A 41 10.30 2.70 -4.02
CA LEU A 41 9.84 1.34 -4.32
C LEU A 41 10.78 0.26 -3.78
N ASN A 42 12.10 0.49 -3.81
CA ASN A 42 13.05 -0.44 -3.21
C ASN A 42 12.87 -0.56 -1.69
N LYS A 43 12.64 0.55 -0.98
CA LYS A 43 12.34 0.49 0.46
C LYS A 43 11.05 -0.26 0.75
N VAL A 44 10.03 -0.05 -0.09
CA VAL A 44 8.76 -0.80 0.03
C VAL A 44 9.00 -2.29 -0.19
N ALA A 45 9.83 -2.67 -1.16
CA ALA A 45 10.19 -4.07 -1.41
C ALA A 45 10.91 -4.71 -0.22
N ASP A 46 11.85 -4.00 0.41
CA ASP A 46 12.56 -4.49 1.61
C ASP A 46 11.59 -4.75 2.78
N ILE A 47 10.65 -3.83 3.00
CA ILE A 47 9.60 -3.99 4.04
C ILE A 47 8.69 -5.16 3.69
N ALA A 48 8.19 -5.23 2.45
CA ALA A 48 7.31 -6.30 2.00
C ALA A 48 7.92 -7.69 2.17
N GLU A 49 9.21 -7.83 1.87
CA GLU A 49 9.92 -9.09 2.07
C GLU A 49 10.09 -9.45 3.56
N ALA A 50 10.40 -8.47 4.41
CA ALA A 50 10.49 -8.67 5.86
C ALA A 50 9.15 -9.11 6.48
N GLU A 51 8.04 -8.57 5.97
CA GLU A 51 6.68 -8.93 6.41
C GLU A 51 6.11 -10.19 5.75
N GLN A 52 6.80 -10.73 4.73
CA GLN A 52 6.29 -11.80 3.87
C GLN A 52 4.89 -11.48 3.32
N HIS A 53 4.67 -10.21 2.96
CA HIS A 53 3.41 -9.71 2.41
C HIS A 53 3.71 -8.71 1.30
N HIS A 54 3.34 -9.07 0.07
CA HIS A 54 3.84 -8.38 -1.12
C HIS A 54 2.76 -7.48 -1.74
N PRO A 55 3.00 -6.16 -1.87
CA PRO A 55 2.07 -5.25 -2.51
C PRO A 55 2.12 -5.33 -4.04
N ASP A 56 1.04 -4.89 -4.68
CA ASP A 56 1.07 -4.46 -6.07
C ASP A 56 1.67 -3.05 -6.17
N MET A 57 2.78 -2.93 -6.92
CA MET A 57 3.52 -1.69 -7.07
C MET A 57 3.46 -1.16 -8.50
N HIS A 58 2.98 0.07 -8.68
CA HIS A 58 2.85 0.70 -9.98
C HIS A 58 3.70 1.96 -10.07
N LEU A 59 4.55 2.03 -11.10
CA LEU A 59 5.24 3.25 -11.52
C LEU A 59 4.72 3.68 -12.89
N THR A 60 4.00 4.81 -12.93
CA THR A 60 3.39 5.32 -14.16
C THR A 60 3.77 6.77 -14.42
N GLY A 61 3.81 7.17 -15.69
CA GLY A 61 4.05 8.56 -16.09
C GLY A 61 5.32 9.17 -15.49
N TYR A 62 6.40 8.40 -15.40
CA TYR A 62 7.73 8.77 -14.89
C TYR A 62 7.83 9.08 -13.38
N LYS A 63 6.76 9.56 -12.74
CA LYS A 63 6.82 10.11 -11.37
C LYS A 63 5.66 9.74 -10.45
N LYS A 64 4.69 8.95 -10.93
CA LYS A 64 3.53 8.53 -10.12
C LYS A 64 3.76 7.12 -9.61
N VAL A 65 3.80 6.98 -8.29
CA VAL A 65 3.83 5.68 -7.61
C VAL A 65 2.45 5.41 -7.03
N ARG A 66 1.91 4.22 -7.24
CA ARG A 66 0.73 3.73 -6.55
C ARG A 66 1.04 2.38 -5.93
N ILE A 67 0.67 2.20 -4.67
CA ILE A 67 0.74 0.93 -3.98
C ILE A 67 -0.68 0.44 -3.76
N ALA A 68 -0.93 -0.84 -4.01
CA ALA A 68 -2.14 -1.55 -3.66
C ALA A 68 -1.81 -2.72 -2.73
N LEU A 69 -2.60 -2.88 -1.68
CA LEU A 69 -2.46 -3.93 -0.68
C LEU A 69 -3.76 -4.73 -0.60
N MET A 70 -3.61 -6.05 -0.69
CA MET A 70 -4.66 -7.05 -0.56
C MET A 70 -4.01 -8.36 -0.10
N THR A 71 -4.73 -9.14 0.70
CA THR A 71 -4.34 -10.50 1.04
C THR A 71 -4.91 -11.49 0.01
N HIS A 72 -4.07 -11.92 -0.94
CA HIS A 72 -4.47 -12.83 -2.04
C HIS A 72 -5.09 -14.15 -1.58
N ALA A 73 -4.65 -14.70 -0.44
CA ALA A 73 -5.16 -15.99 0.05
C ALA A 73 -6.66 -15.96 0.42
N ILE A 74 -7.23 -14.78 0.63
CA ILE A 74 -8.63 -14.58 1.03
C ILE A 74 -9.39 -13.66 0.07
N ASP A 75 -8.80 -13.31 -1.07
CA ASP A 75 -9.34 -12.35 -2.05
C ASP A 75 -9.92 -11.07 -1.40
N GLY A 76 -9.18 -10.52 -0.43
CA GLY A 76 -9.64 -9.36 0.33
C GLY A 76 -8.65 -8.87 1.37
N LEU A 77 -9.13 -8.03 2.28
CA LEU A 77 -8.29 -7.37 3.28
C LEU A 77 -8.10 -8.20 4.55
N SER A 78 -6.88 -8.22 5.05
CA SER A 78 -6.50 -8.67 6.40
C SER A 78 -5.78 -7.56 7.16
N GLU A 79 -5.52 -7.76 8.46
CA GLU A 79 -4.79 -6.79 9.28
C GLU A 79 -3.37 -6.53 8.74
N ASN A 80 -2.74 -7.53 8.10
CA ASN A 80 -1.41 -7.40 7.52
C ASN A 80 -1.35 -6.31 6.43
N ASP A 81 -2.44 -6.07 5.70
CA ASP A 81 -2.53 -5.00 4.72
C ASP A 81 -2.35 -3.62 5.38
N PHE A 82 -2.93 -3.43 6.58
CA PHE A 82 -2.84 -2.16 7.32
C PHE A 82 -1.51 -2.01 8.05
N ILE A 83 -0.95 -3.10 8.56
CA ILE A 83 0.40 -3.11 9.15
C ILE A 83 1.43 -2.72 8.10
N LEU A 84 1.36 -3.32 6.91
CA LEU A 84 2.28 -3.01 5.83
C LEU A 84 2.07 -1.58 5.32
N ALA A 85 0.81 -1.11 5.22
CA ALA A 85 0.51 0.28 4.89
C ALA A 85 1.16 1.28 5.87
N ALA A 86 1.08 1.01 7.18
CA ALA A 86 1.70 1.84 8.20
C ALA A 86 3.23 1.88 8.08
N LYS A 87 3.87 0.72 7.86
CA LYS A 87 5.33 0.63 7.66
C LYS A 87 5.78 1.36 6.39
N ILE A 88 5.00 1.28 5.31
CA ILE A 88 5.27 2.01 4.06
C ILE A 88 5.21 3.53 4.30
N ASP A 89 4.27 4.00 5.11
CA ASP A 89 4.13 5.43 5.42
C ASP A 89 5.34 5.99 6.17
N GLU A 90 6.05 5.18 6.96
CA GLU A 90 7.29 5.60 7.65
C GLU A 90 8.46 5.89 6.69
N VAL A 91 8.45 5.31 5.50
CA VAL A 91 9.52 5.45 4.49
C VAL A 91 9.13 6.30 3.28
N ALA A 92 7.89 6.79 3.26
CA ALA A 92 7.31 7.56 2.16
C ALA A 92 7.72 9.04 2.14
#